data_AF-A0A0G0L8H6-F1
#
_entry.id   AF-A0A0G0L8H6-F1
#
_cell.length_a   1.000
_cell.length_b   1.000
_cell.length_c   1.000
_cell.angle_alpha   90.00
_cell.angle_beta   90.00
_cell.angle_gamma   90.00
#
_symmetry.space_group_name_H-M   'P 1'
#
loop_
_entity.id
_entity.type
_entity.pdbx_description
1 polymer ?
#
loop_
_entity_poly.entity_id
_entity_poly.type
_entity_poly.pdbx_seq_one_letter_code
_entity_poly.pdbx_strand_id
1 'polypeptide(L)'
;MTSKKIPPLLFVLILNLWLFKIFTYSMVIGITVIMASISVYLSIYEGKKRYYYISTIFISILLIFQYKTSSINPLTFLNENEKIEQQERMRGYPRHFYRFANWLEQRKEALIFYKLQENFFEVMDPNLYFFANHPRERVGVVEYEKFPYIFLPFLVIGLLSLKKSSFKILLLSSSPLILLSLIGNSNPMGPFSLFPTLAAFIAVGLEPIFKNKKYLFVFLMLFSLVFIQTISYATY
;
A
#
# COMPACT_ATOMS: atom_id res chain seq x y z
N MET A 1 -28.96 5.16 12.29
CA MET A 1 -28.89 3.97 11.41
C MET A 1 -27.46 3.65 10.90
N THR A 2 -26.41 4.11 11.60
CA THR A 2 -25.00 3.98 11.16
C THR A 2 -24.19 2.91 11.91
N SER A 3 -24.61 2.47 13.10
CA SER A 3 -23.75 1.63 13.96
C SER A 3 -23.51 0.21 13.45
N LYS A 4 -24.43 -0.37 12.65
CA LYS A 4 -24.28 -1.75 12.14
C LYS A 4 -23.19 -1.91 11.06
N LYS A 5 -22.62 -0.82 10.56
CA LYS A 5 -21.67 -0.84 9.43
C LYS A 5 -20.22 -0.60 9.83
N ILE A 6 -19.95 -0.17 11.05
CA ILE A 6 -18.59 0.13 11.52
C ILE A 6 -17.76 -1.12 11.93
N PRO A 7 -18.34 -2.25 12.40
CA PRO A 7 -17.56 -3.39 12.91
C PRO A 7 -16.47 -3.94 11.97
N PRO A 8 -16.70 -4.11 10.65
CA PRO A 8 -15.66 -4.61 9.75
C PRO A 8 -14.43 -3.70 9.72
N LEU A 9 -14.63 -2.38 9.72
CA LEU A 9 -13.52 -1.43 9.73
C LEU A 9 -12.76 -1.50 11.05
N LEU A 10 -13.46 -1.50 12.19
CA LEU A 10 -12.82 -1.62 13.50
C LEU A 10 -11.99 -2.90 13.61
N PHE A 11 -12.50 -4.01 13.08
CA PHE A 11 -11.77 -5.27 13.02
C PHE A 11 -10.45 -5.12 12.26
N VAL A 12 -10.50 -4.54 11.06
CA VAL A 12 -9.29 -4.31 10.24
C VAL A 12 -8.32 -3.36 10.90
N LEU A 13 -8.79 -2.32 11.61
CA LEU A 13 -7.91 -1.37 12.28
C LEU A 13 -7.25 -1.95 13.55
N ILE A 14 -8.04 -2.61 14.40
CA ILE A 14 -7.58 -3.11 15.70
C ILE A 14 -6.64 -4.32 15.55
N LEU A 15 -6.90 -5.20 14.58
CA LEU A 15 -6.15 -6.44 14.39
C LEU A 15 -5.08 -6.33 13.30
N ASN A 16 -4.55 -5.13 13.06
CA ASN A 16 -3.52 -4.90 12.07
C ASN A 16 -2.19 -4.48 12.72
N LEU A 17 -1.20 -5.36 12.64
CA LEU A 17 0.15 -5.15 13.18
C LEU A 17 0.89 -3.96 12.56
N TRP A 18 0.64 -3.65 11.29
CA TRP A 18 1.24 -2.48 10.64
C TRP A 18 0.80 -1.18 11.28
N LEU A 19 -0.47 -1.09 11.70
CA LEU A 19 -0.95 0.09 12.41
C LEU A 19 -0.18 0.29 13.72
N PHE A 20 0.02 -0.76 14.51
CA PHE A 20 0.81 -0.70 15.74
C PHE A 20 2.25 -0.28 15.46
N LYS A 21 2.87 -0.79 14.39
CA LYS A 21 4.20 -0.35 13.97
C LYS A 21 4.22 1.15 13.62
N ILE A 22 3.22 1.67 12.92
CA ILE A 22 3.14 3.12 12.65
C ILE A 22 3.10 3.90 13.97
N PHE A 23 2.34 3.43 14.96
CA PHE A 23 2.30 4.04 16.29
C PHE A 23 3.64 4.02 17.04
N THR A 24 4.46 2.97 16.87
CA THR A 24 5.79 2.92 17.52
C THR A 24 6.75 3.97 16.97
N TYR A 25 6.59 4.39 15.71
CA TYR A 25 7.40 5.46 15.13
C TYR A 25 6.80 6.85 15.32
N SER A 26 5.47 7.01 15.17
CA SER A 26 4.81 8.30 15.35
C SER A 26 3.32 8.15 15.67
N MET A 27 2.96 8.56 16.90
CA MET A 27 1.56 8.59 17.35
C MET A 27 0.69 9.51 16.48
N VAL A 28 1.22 10.65 16.04
CA VAL A 28 0.49 11.61 15.19
C VAL A 28 0.12 10.99 13.84
N ILE A 29 1.07 10.30 13.20
CA ILE A 29 0.82 9.61 11.93
C ILE A 29 -0.20 8.48 12.16
N GLY A 30 -0.05 7.68 13.22
CA GLY A 30 -0.99 6.60 13.55
C GLY A 30 -2.43 7.10 13.71
N ILE A 31 -2.65 8.18 14.48
CA ILE A 31 -3.98 8.80 14.63
C ILE A 31 -4.51 9.30 13.28
N THR A 32 -3.66 9.95 12.49
CA THR A 32 -4.03 10.46 11.15
C THR A 32 -4.45 9.32 10.22
N VAL A 33 -3.75 8.18 10.25
CA VAL A 33 -4.09 6.97 9.49
C VAL A 33 -5.45 6.41 9.90
N ILE A 34 -5.74 6.33 11.20
CA ILE A 34 -7.07 5.88 11.69
C ILE A 34 -8.17 6.83 11.19
N MET A 35 -7.99 8.14 11.39
CA MET A 35 -8.98 9.14 10.99
C MET A 35 -9.20 9.15 9.47
N ALA A 36 -8.12 9.04 8.70
CA ALA A 36 -8.18 8.86 7.25
C ALA A 36 -8.99 7.60 6.89
N SER A 37 -8.70 6.46 7.51
CA SER A 37 -9.36 5.17 7.24
C SER A 37 -10.87 5.26 7.49
N ILE A 38 -11.27 5.83 8.64
CA ILE A 38 -12.68 6.05 8.99
C ILE A 38 -13.34 6.98 7.97
N SER A 39 -12.71 8.09 7.62
CA SER A 39 -13.29 9.04 6.67
C SER A 39 -13.49 8.42 5.28
N VAL A 40 -12.50 7.68 4.77
CA VAL A 40 -12.54 7.01 3.45
C VAL A 40 -13.66 5.98 3.45
N TYR A 41 -13.73 5.15 4.50
CA TYR A 41 -14.79 4.17 4.68
C TYR A 41 -16.18 4.82 4.67
N LEU A 42 -16.39 5.87 5.48
CA LEU A 42 -17.65 6.61 5.51
C LEU A 42 -17.98 7.26 4.16
N SER A 43 -16.97 7.75 3.43
CA SER A 43 -17.17 8.30 2.10
C SER A 43 -17.64 7.25 1.10
N ILE A 44 -17.11 6.02 1.15
CA ILE A 44 -17.56 4.91 0.29
C ILE A 44 -18.99 4.50 0.64
N TYR A 45 -19.32 4.42 1.94
CA TYR A 45 -20.61 3.90 2.42
C TYR A 45 -21.76 4.90 2.31
N GLU A 46 -21.55 6.12 2.78
CA GLU A 46 -22.61 7.13 2.80
C GLU A 46 -22.66 7.93 1.49
N GLY A 47 -21.57 7.97 0.72
CA GLY A 47 -21.51 8.73 -0.54
C GLY A 47 -21.67 10.25 -0.38
N LYS A 48 -21.62 10.78 0.85
CA LYS A 48 -21.80 12.21 1.13
C LYS A 48 -20.52 12.98 0.84
N LYS A 49 -20.65 14.12 0.14
CA LYS A 49 -19.54 15.02 -0.23
C LYS A 49 -18.66 15.44 0.96
N ARG A 50 -19.26 15.64 2.15
CA ARG A 50 -18.52 16.02 3.36
C ARG A 50 -17.39 15.04 3.71
N TYR A 51 -17.65 13.73 3.59
CA TYR A 51 -16.67 12.71 3.97
C TYR A 51 -15.56 12.63 2.94
N TYR A 52 -15.88 12.80 1.66
CA TYR A 52 -14.87 12.91 0.60
C TYR A 52 -13.88 14.05 0.85
N TYR A 53 -14.36 15.24 1.21
CA TYR A 53 -13.47 16.37 1.52
C TYR A 53 -12.62 16.12 2.77
N ILE A 54 -13.21 15.55 3.83
CA ILE A 54 -12.47 15.16 5.04
C ILE A 54 -11.38 14.12 4.70
N SER A 55 -11.70 13.11 3.89
CA SER A 55 -10.73 12.12 3.40
C SER A 55 -9.63 12.76 2.59
N THR A 56 -9.96 13.72 1.73
CA THR A 56 -8.98 14.45 0.91
C THR A 56 -7.99 15.19 1.80
N ILE A 57 -8.46 15.86 2.85
CA ILE A 57 -7.60 16.57 3.82
C ILE A 57 -6.67 15.58 4.52
N PHE A 58 -7.19 14.50 5.12
CA PHE A 58 -6.36 13.55 5.84
C PHE A 58 -5.38 12.81 4.94
N ILE A 59 -5.79 12.41 3.73
CA ILE A 59 -4.88 11.80 2.76
C ILE A 59 -3.80 12.80 2.36
N SER A 60 -4.13 14.06 2.12
CA SER A 60 -3.13 15.10 1.79
C SER A 60 -2.11 15.28 2.92
N ILE A 61 -2.56 15.29 4.18
CA ILE A 61 -1.67 15.33 5.35
C ILE A 61 -0.76 14.09 5.39
N LEU A 62 -1.30 12.89 5.14
CA LEU A 62 -0.50 11.66 5.08
C LEU A 62 0.49 11.68 3.92
N LEU A 63 0.17 12.24 2.75
CA LEU A 63 1.09 12.41 1.64
C LEU A 63 2.27 13.32 2.03
N ILE A 64 2.00 14.43 2.74
CA ILE A 64 3.05 15.33 3.24
C ILE A 64 3.97 14.58 4.22
N PHE A 65 3.39 13.81 5.15
CA PHE A 65 4.20 13.01 6.08
C PHE A 65 4.99 11.92 5.36
N GLN A 66 4.39 11.21 4.40
CA GLN A 66 5.07 10.19 3.60
C GLN A 66 6.26 10.79 2.86
N TYR A 67 6.06 11.93 2.21
CA TYR A 67 7.13 12.64 1.50
C TYR A 67 8.28 13.03 2.44
N LYS A 68 7.97 13.58 3.62
CA LYS A 68 8.99 14.04 4.58
C LYS A 68 9.77 12.92 5.27
N THR A 69 9.18 11.73 5.40
CA THR A 69 9.76 10.64 6.19
C THR A 69 10.39 9.54 5.35
N SER A 70 10.13 9.53 4.03
CA SER A 70 10.68 8.51 3.12
C SER A 70 12.03 8.95 2.57
N SER A 71 12.92 7.99 2.35
CA SER A 71 14.18 8.22 1.64
C SER A 71 13.88 8.37 0.15
N ILE A 72 14.22 9.54 -0.42
CA ILE A 72 13.91 9.86 -1.81
C ILE A 72 14.98 9.26 -2.73
N ASN A 73 14.56 8.39 -3.64
CA ASN A 73 15.43 7.87 -4.69
C ASN A 73 15.48 8.87 -5.87
N PRO A 74 16.67 9.37 -6.26
CA PRO A 74 16.76 10.34 -7.36
C PRO A 74 16.39 9.70 -8.70
N LEU A 75 15.43 10.32 -9.42
CA LEU A 75 14.94 9.79 -10.71
C LEU A 75 15.91 10.03 -11.88
N THR A 76 16.85 10.97 -11.77
CA THR A 76 17.70 11.40 -12.88
C THR A 76 19.08 10.78 -12.91
N PHE A 77 19.48 10.08 -11.85
CA PHE A 77 20.82 9.53 -11.70
C PHE A 77 20.76 8.08 -11.24
N LEU A 78 21.69 7.27 -11.74
CA LEU A 78 21.82 5.86 -11.37
C LEU A 78 22.74 5.67 -10.15
N ASN A 79 22.32 4.80 -9.25
CA ASN A 79 23.10 4.32 -8.11
C ASN A 79 24.17 3.33 -8.61
N GLU A 80 25.19 3.01 -7.81
CA GLU A 80 26.21 2.03 -8.23
C GLU A 80 25.60 0.65 -8.57
N ASN A 81 24.64 0.17 -7.78
CA ASN A 81 23.94 -1.09 -8.07
C ASN A 81 23.13 -1.01 -9.37
N GLU A 82 22.42 0.09 -9.60
CA GLU A 82 21.60 0.26 -10.81
C GLU A 82 22.48 0.41 -12.07
N LYS A 83 23.70 0.94 -11.94
CA LYS A 83 24.68 0.94 -13.03
C LYS A 83 25.11 -0.49 -13.40
N ILE A 84 25.26 -1.36 -12.40
CA ILE A 84 25.58 -2.77 -12.63
C ILE A 84 24.41 -3.45 -13.36
N GLU A 85 23.18 -3.26 -12.88
CA GLU A 85 21.98 -3.79 -13.55
C GLU A 85 21.84 -3.26 -14.99
N GLN A 86 22.10 -1.98 -15.21
CA GLN A 86 22.13 -1.41 -16.56
C GLN A 86 23.17 -2.12 -17.43
N GLN A 87 24.38 -2.37 -16.92
CA GLN A 87 25.40 -3.11 -17.66
C GLN A 87 24.98 -4.56 -17.96
N GLU A 88 24.29 -5.22 -17.04
CA GLU A 88 23.73 -6.55 -17.27
C GLU A 88 22.65 -6.54 -18.35
N ARG A 89 21.72 -5.58 -18.34
CA ARG A 89 20.75 -5.38 -19.43
C ARG A 89 21.45 -5.12 -20.76
N MET A 90 22.50 -4.30 -20.76
CA MET A 90 23.30 -3.99 -21.94
C MET A 90 23.94 -5.22 -22.59
N ARG A 91 24.24 -6.28 -21.82
CA ARG A 91 24.75 -7.56 -22.35
C ARG A 91 23.70 -8.35 -23.12
N GLY A 92 22.40 -8.10 -22.87
CA GLY A 92 21.29 -8.74 -23.57
C GLY A 92 21.01 -8.18 -24.96
N TYR A 93 21.50 -6.97 -25.29
CA TYR A 93 21.26 -6.36 -26.59
C TYR A 93 22.15 -6.96 -27.70
N PRO A 94 21.64 -7.08 -28.94
CA PRO A 94 22.47 -7.49 -30.08
C PRO A 94 23.63 -6.51 -30.31
N ARG A 95 24.82 -7.04 -30.65
CA ARG A 95 26.06 -6.23 -30.81
C ARG A 95 25.91 -5.03 -31.73
N HIS A 96 25.13 -5.15 -32.81
CA HIS A 96 24.90 -4.07 -33.78
C HIS A 96 24.00 -2.95 -33.25
N PHE A 97 23.18 -3.20 -32.24
CA PHE A 97 22.34 -2.19 -31.57
C PHE A 97 22.95 -1.62 -30.29
N TYR A 98 24.12 -2.12 -29.86
CA TYR A 98 24.71 -1.75 -28.57
C TYR A 98 24.89 -0.24 -28.37
N ARG A 99 25.36 0.48 -29.41
CA ARG A 99 25.53 1.95 -29.35
C ARG A 99 24.20 2.69 -29.17
N PHE A 100 23.17 2.24 -29.87
CA PHE A 100 21.84 2.83 -29.79
C PHE A 100 21.17 2.53 -28.44
N ALA A 101 21.26 1.27 -27.98
CA ALA A 101 20.77 0.86 -26.66
C ALA A 101 21.45 1.66 -25.53
N ASN A 102 22.77 1.81 -25.57
CA ASN A 102 23.50 2.59 -24.57
C ASN A 102 23.09 4.07 -24.59
N TRP A 103 22.89 4.65 -25.78
CA TRP A 103 22.41 6.02 -25.91
C TRP A 103 20.98 6.20 -25.37
N LEU A 104 20.09 5.23 -25.60
CA LEU A 104 18.74 5.25 -25.03
C LEU A 104 18.76 5.09 -23.51
N GLU A 105 19.48 4.10 -22.99
CA GLU A 105 19.53 3.77 -21.55
C GLU A 105 20.16 4.89 -20.71
N GLN A 106 21.04 5.72 -21.29
CA GLN A 106 21.68 6.85 -20.60
C GLN A 106 20.86 8.15 -20.64
N ARG A 107 19.79 8.23 -21.45
CA ARG A 107 18.95 9.42 -21.54
C ARG A 107 18.22 9.66 -20.22
N LYS A 108 18.19 10.91 -19.76
CA LYS A 108 17.51 11.30 -18.51
C LYS A 108 16.03 10.90 -18.54
N GLU A 109 15.39 11.03 -19.70
CA GLU A 109 13.99 10.69 -19.89
C GLU A 109 13.75 9.17 -19.73
N ALA A 110 14.65 8.35 -20.26
CA ALA A 110 14.60 6.90 -20.10
C ALA A 110 14.83 6.50 -18.63
N LEU A 111 15.81 7.10 -17.96
CA LEU A 111 16.07 6.87 -16.54
C LEU A 111 14.85 7.22 -15.67
N ILE A 112 14.24 8.39 -15.90
CA ILE A 112 13.03 8.80 -15.20
C ILE A 112 11.92 7.79 -15.46
N PHE A 113 11.69 7.42 -16.72
CA PHE A 113 10.64 6.46 -17.08
C PHE A 113 10.82 5.11 -16.38
N TYR A 114 12.00 4.51 -16.47
CA TYR A 114 12.27 3.20 -15.86
C TYR A 114 12.20 3.23 -14.34
N LYS A 115 12.69 4.29 -13.68
CA LYS A 115 12.58 4.44 -12.23
C LYS A 115 11.14 4.64 -11.77
N LEU A 116 10.36 5.45 -12.48
CA LEU A 116 8.92 5.60 -12.19
C LEU A 116 8.19 4.28 -12.36
N GLN A 117 8.50 3.55 -13.42
CA GLN A 117 7.92 2.24 -13.70
C GLN A 117 8.25 1.23 -12.60
N GLU A 118 9.53 1.13 -12.21
CA GLU A 118 9.99 0.25 -11.15
C GLU A 118 9.32 0.56 -9.81
N ASN A 119 9.38 1.83 -9.37
CA ASN A 119 8.72 2.27 -8.14
C ASN A 119 7.21 1.99 -8.17
N PHE A 120 6.55 2.22 -9.32
CA PHE A 120 5.11 1.97 -9.46
C PHE A 120 4.78 0.50 -9.31
N PHE A 121 5.48 -0.39 -10.03
CA PHE A 121 5.22 -1.83 -9.96
C PHE A 121 5.53 -2.40 -8.59
N GLU A 122 6.58 -1.91 -7.95
CA GLU A 122 6.94 -2.31 -6.61
C GLU A 122 5.86 -1.92 -5.58
N VAL A 123 5.36 -0.69 -5.67
CA VAL A 123 4.29 -0.19 -4.79
C VAL A 123 2.95 -0.87 -5.08
N MET A 124 2.73 -1.35 -6.30
CA MET A 124 1.51 -2.06 -6.69
C MET A 124 1.55 -3.56 -6.35
N ASP A 125 2.72 -4.12 -6.01
CA ASP A 125 2.86 -5.54 -5.74
C ASP A 125 2.11 -5.94 -4.45
N PRO A 126 1.08 -6.82 -4.54
CA PRO A 126 0.38 -7.32 -3.36
C PRO A 126 1.31 -8.03 -2.36
N ASN A 127 2.43 -8.62 -2.82
CA ASN A 127 3.39 -9.29 -1.96
C ASN A 127 3.99 -8.35 -0.91
N LEU A 128 4.21 -7.09 -1.29
CA LEU A 128 4.71 -6.05 -0.39
C LEU A 128 3.81 -5.84 0.82
N TYR A 129 2.49 -6.04 0.65
CA TYR A 129 1.48 -5.77 1.68
C TYR A 129 1.05 -7.02 2.43
N PHE A 130 0.83 -8.14 1.73
CA PHE A 130 0.14 -9.31 2.28
C PHE A 130 1.05 -10.49 2.57
N PHE A 131 2.21 -10.60 1.93
CA PHE A 131 3.01 -11.82 2.02
C PHE A 131 4.39 -11.63 2.65
N ALA A 132 4.76 -10.38 2.98
CA ALA A 132 6.11 -10.04 3.43
C ALA A 132 7.15 -10.65 2.48
N ASN A 133 7.39 -9.96 1.36
CA ASN A 133 8.41 -10.24 0.34
C ASN A 133 9.62 -11.07 0.84
N HIS A 134 10.19 -11.89 -0.04
CA HIS A 134 11.30 -12.75 0.37
C HIS A 134 12.47 -11.91 0.94
N PRO A 135 13.01 -12.25 2.14
CA PRO A 135 14.06 -11.47 2.84
C PRO A 135 15.39 -11.34 2.09
N ARG A 136 15.47 -11.81 0.84
CA ARG A 136 16.64 -11.78 -0.04
C ARG A 136 16.51 -10.80 -1.21
N GLU A 137 15.37 -10.13 -1.38
CA GLU A 137 15.17 -9.21 -2.50
C GLU A 137 15.73 -7.81 -2.22
N ARG A 138 15.87 -7.40 -0.94
CA ARG A 138 16.40 -6.09 -0.55
C ARG A 138 17.41 -6.17 0.57
N VAL A 139 18.67 -5.92 0.25
CA VAL A 139 19.75 -5.86 1.26
C VAL A 139 19.52 -4.65 2.16
N GLY A 140 19.37 -4.89 3.47
CA GLY A 140 19.28 -3.82 4.49
C GLY A 140 17.88 -3.29 4.78
N VAL A 141 16.82 -3.87 4.20
CA VAL A 141 15.42 -3.52 4.54
C VAL A 141 14.80 -4.69 5.31
N VAL A 142 14.39 -4.44 6.56
CA VAL A 142 13.61 -5.42 7.32
C VAL A 142 12.18 -5.40 6.79
N GLU A 143 11.89 -6.33 5.88
CA GLU A 143 10.55 -6.53 5.36
C GLU A 143 9.66 -7.20 6.42
N TYR A 144 8.39 -6.82 6.41
CA TYR A 144 7.39 -7.31 7.36
C TYR A 144 6.02 -7.30 6.68
N GLU A 145 5.09 -8.11 7.17
CA GLU A 145 3.72 -8.19 6.66
C GLU A 145 2.91 -6.97 7.10
N LYS A 146 2.18 -6.33 6.18
CA LYS A 146 1.42 -5.10 6.48
C LYS A 146 -0.05 -5.43 6.81
N PHE A 147 -0.63 -6.38 6.09
CA PHE A 147 -1.97 -6.90 6.32
C PHE A 147 -1.92 -8.43 6.31
N PRO A 148 -2.61 -9.11 7.24
CA PRO A 148 -2.82 -10.55 7.17
C PRO A 148 -3.24 -11.00 5.76
N TYR A 149 -2.54 -11.95 5.14
CA TYR A 149 -2.84 -12.39 3.75
C TYR A 149 -4.30 -12.82 3.53
N ILE A 150 -4.99 -13.29 4.57
CA ILE A 150 -6.42 -13.61 4.53
C ILE A 150 -7.30 -12.41 4.14
N PHE A 151 -6.80 -11.18 4.29
CA PHE A 151 -7.49 -9.97 3.85
C PHE A 151 -7.42 -9.72 2.34
N LEU A 152 -6.50 -10.35 1.61
CA LEU A 152 -6.33 -10.12 0.18
C LEU A 152 -7.60 -10.42 -0.64
N PRO A 153 -8.31 -11.56 -0.48
CA PRO A 153 -9.58 -11.80 -1.17
C PRO A 153 -10.63 -10.71 -0.86
N PHE A 154 -10.66 -10.21 0.37
CA PHE A 154 -11.62 -9.18 0.77
C PHE A 154 -11.26 -7.79 0.22
N LEU A 155 -9.97 -7.49 0.04
CA LEU A 155 -9.55 -6.30 -0.72
C LEU A 155 -10.13 -6.33 -2.14
N VAL A 156 -9.98 -7.46 -2.84
CA VAL A 156 -10.48 -7.63 -4.21
C VAL A 156 -12.01 -7.52 -4.26
N ILE A 157 -12.72 -8.23 -3.38
CA ILE A 157 -14.19 -8.13 -3.28
C ILE A 157 -14.62 -6.70 -2.98
N GLY A 158 -13.92 -6.01 -2.09
CA GLY A 158 -14.19 -4.62 -1.72
C GLY A 158 -14.06 -3.66 -2.89
N LEU A 159 -12.97 -3.79 -3.66
CA LEU A 159 -12.74 -3.01 -4.89
C LEU A 159 -13.83 -3.26 -5.94
N LEU A 160 -14.18 -4.51 -6.18
CA LEU A 160 -15.22 -4.88 -7.16
C LEU A 160 -16.64 -4.48 -6.72
N SER A 161 -16.86 -4.30 -5.42
CA SER A 161 -18.15 -3.90 -4.85
C SER A 161 -18.38 -2.38 -4.82
N LEU A 162 -17.41 -1.58 -5.30
CA LEU A 162 -17.53 -0.13 -5.30
C LEU A 162 -18.61 0.34 -6.27
N LYS A 163 -19.50 1.21 -5.78
CA LYS A 163 -20.51 1.87 -6.60
C LYS A 163 -19.87 2.97 -7.45
N LYS A 164 -20.51 3.31 -8.58
CA LYS A 164 -20.08 4.41 -9.46
C LYS A 164 -19.92 5.76 -8.71
N SER A 165 -20.75 6.01 -7.69
CA SER A 165 -20.65 7.18 -6.81
C SER A 165 -19.33 7.28 -6.05
N SER A 166 -18.64 6.15 -5.85
CA SER A 166 -17.38 6.03 -5.12
C SER A 166 -16.15 6.16 -6.02
N PHE A 167 -16.33 6.42 -7.33
CA PHE A 167 -15.22 6.61 -8.28
C PHE A 167 -14.25 7.72 -7.84
N LYS A 168 -14.76 8.79 -7.22
CA LYS A 168 -13.90 9.86 -6.68
C LYS A 168 -12.96 9.39 -5.58
N ILE A 169 -13.39 8.42 -4.78
CA ILE A 169 -12.52 7.80 -3.76
C ILE A 169 -11.47 6.92 -4.43
N LEU A 170 -11.83 6.18 -5.48
CA LEU A 170 -10.84 5.42 -6.26
C LEU A 170 -9.77 6.33 -6.87
N LEU A 171 -10.17 7.48 -7.44
CA LEU A 171 -9.23 8.50 -7.91
C LEU A 171 -8.37 9.05 -6.75
N LEU A 172 -8.96 9.35 -5.60
CA LEU A 172 -8.20 9.80 -4.42
C LEU A 172 -7.22 8.72 -3.94
N SER A 173 -7.58 7.44 -4.01
CA SER A 173 -6.70 6.33 -3.68
C SER A 173 -5.51 6.17 -4.63
N SER A 174 -5.54 6.80 -5.82
CA SER A 174 -4.38 6.82 -6.72
C SER A 174 -3.31 7.83 -6.28
N SER A 175 -3.63 8.83 -5.46
CA SER A 175 -2.65 9.86 -5.10
C SER A 175 -1.45 9.35 -4.27
N PRO A 176 -1.62 8.42 -3.30
CA PRO A 176 -0.48 7.79 -2.64
C PRO A 176 0.36 6.95 -3.60
N LEU A 177 -0.26 6.24 -4.55
CA LEU A 177 0.48 5.48 -5.58
C LEU A 177 1.34 6.41 -6.44
N ILE A 178 0.77 7.54 -6.88
CA ILE A 178 1.51 8.54 -7.67
C ILE A 178 2.69 9.08 -6.88
N LEU A 179 2.48 9.48 -5.61
CA LEU A 179 3.56 9.99 -4.77
C LEU A 179 4.69 8.97 -4.61
N LEU A 180 4.34 7.73 -4.26
CA LEU A 180 5.31 6.66 -4.03
C LEU A 180 6.03 6.25 -5.32
N SER A 181 5.37 6.35 -6.48
CA SER A 181 6.02 6.15 -7.78
C SER A 181 7.09 7.22 -8.04
N LEU A 182 6.85 8.46 -7.60
CA LEU A 182 7.77 9.59 -7.77
C LEU A 182 8.97 9.54 -6.83
N ILE A 183 8.78 9.14 -5.56
CA ILE A 183 9.83 9.22 -4.54
C ILE A 183 10.44 7.88 -4.14
N GLY A 184 9.81 6.77 -4.53
CA GLY A 184 10.08 5.43 -3.99
C GLY A 184 9.26 5.14 -2.73
N ASN A 185 9.38 3.93 -2.19
CA ASN A 185 8.64 3.48 -1.00
C ASN A 185 9.52 3.17 0.21
N SER A 186 10.78 3.59 0.16
CA SER A 186 11.76 3.36 1.23
C SER A 186 11.41 4.17 2.47
N ASN A 187 10.72 3.54 3.41
CA ASN A 187 10.31 4.12 4.68
C ASN A 187 10.25 3.01 5.74
N PRO A 188 10.86 3.18 6.93
CA PRO A 188 10.77 2.17 8.00
C PRO A 188 9.34 1.85 8.45
N MET A 189 8.42 2.80 8.30
CA MET A 189 6.99 2.63 8.57
C MET A 189 6.22 2.03 7.38
N GLY A 190 6.88 1.74 6.26
CA GLY A 190 6.27 1.34 5.01
C GLY A 190 5.48 2.47 4.32
N PRO A 191 4.77 2.15 3.22
CA PRO A 191 3.96 3.10 2.45
C PRO A 191 2.61 3.41 3.14
N PHE A 192 2.65 3.96 4.36
CA PHE A 192 1.48 4.14 5.24
C PHE A 192 0.38 5.04 4.66
N SER A 193 0.71 5.89 3.68
CA SER A 193 -0.28 6.71 2.98
C SER A 193 -1.32 5.89 2.19
N LEU A 194 -1.01 4.63 1.84
CA LEU A 194 -1.96 3.70 1.22
C LEU A 194 -2.89 3.01 2.23
N PHE A 195 -2.47 2.92 3.51
CA PHE A 195 -3.19 2.19 4.55
C PHE A 195 -4.68 2.54 4.60
N PRO A 196 -5.11 3.82 4.60
CA PRO A 196 -6.52 4.17 4.74
C PRO A 196 -7.43 3.59 3.67
N THR A 197 -6.91 3.53 2.44
CA THR A 197 -7.65 3.07 1.26
C THR A 197 -7.75 1.56 1.25
N LEU A 198 -6.64 0.86 1.53
CA LEU A 198 -6.61 -0.60 1.66
C LEU A 198 -7.52 -1.06 2.79
N ALA A 199 -7.40 -0.46 3.98
CA ALA A 199 -8.22 -0.79 5.13
C ALA A 199 -9.72 -0.59 4.85
N ALA A 200 -10.09 0.52 4.20
CA ALA A 200 -11.47 0.78 3.85
C ALA A 200 -12.01 -0.23 2.82
N PHE A 201 -11.23 -0.57 1.79
CA PHE A 201 -11.65 -1.57 0.78
C PHE A 201 -11.78 -2.97 1.38
N ILE A 202 -10.82 -3.41 2.20
CA ILE A 202 -10.91 -4.68 2.93
C ILE A 202 -12.17 -4.70 3.81
N ALA A 203 -12.44 -3.62 4.54
CA ALA A 203 -13.63 -3.51 5.39
C ALA A 203 -14.95 -3.56 4.60
N VAL A 204 -14.99 -2.98 3.39
CA VAL A 204 -16.13 -3.11 2.47
C VAL A 204 -16.32 -4.57 2.06
N GLY A 205 -15.23 -5.25 1.67
CA GLY A 205 -15.27 -6.65 1.26
C GLY A 205 -15.64 -7.62 2.39
N LEU A 206 -15.33 -7.28 3.64
CA LEU A 206 -15.70 -8.05 4.82
C LEU A 206 -17.17 -7.88 5.23
N GLU A 207 -17.88 -6.86 4.74
CA GLU A 207 -19.26 -6.59 5.18
C GLU A 207 -20.23 -7.78 5.02
N PRO A 208 -20.22 -8.56 3.92
CA PRO A 208 -21.08 -9.74 3.80
C PRO A 208 -20.80 -10.81 4.85
N ILE A 209 -19.54 -10.96 5.27
CA ILE A 209 -19.12 -11.91 6.30
C ILE A 209 -19.68 -11.50 7.66
N PHE A 210 -19.58 -10.22 8.02
CA PHE A 210 -20.08 -9.69 9.29
C PHE A 210 -21.61 -9.74 9.41
N LYS A 211 -22.34 -9.81 8.29
CA LYS A 211 -23.81 -9.96 8.28
C LYS A 211 -24.26 -11.40 8.56
N ASN A 212 -23.42 -12.40 8.30
CA ASN A 212 -23.77 -13.81 8.45
C ASN A 212 -22.95 -14.46 9.57
N LYS A 213 -23.59 -14.80 10.68
CA LYS A 213 -22.93 -15.40 11.87
C LYS A 213 -22.10 -16.65 11.55
N LYS A 214 -22.56 -17.51 10.62
CA LYS A 214 -21.84 -18.74 10.25
C LYS A 214 -20.54 -18.39 9.53
N TYR A 215 -20.59 -17.47 8.56
CA TYR A 215 -19.40 -17.04 7.82
C TYR A 215 -18.44 -16.26 8.72
N LEU A 216 -18.95 -15.42 9.61
CA LEU A 216 -18.15 -14.72 10.60
C LEU A 216 -17.39 -15.69 11.50
N PHE A 217 -18.05 -16.74 12.01
CA PHE A 217 -17.40 -17.74 12.86
C PHE A 217 -16.26 -18.46 12.14
N VAL A 218 -16.51 -18.97 10.92
CA VAL A 218 -15.48 -19.64 10.09
C VAL A 218 -14.33 -18.68 9.79
N PHE A 219 -14.66 -17.44 9.39
CA PHE A 219 -13.67 -16.41 9.12
C PHE A 219 -12.81 -16.10 10.34
N LEU A 220 -13.40 -15.97 11.54
CA LEU A 220 -12.65 -15.70 12.76
C LEU A 220 -11.69 -16.84 13.13
N MET A 221 -12.10 -18.11 12.92
CA MET A 221 -11.21 -19.26 13.12
C MET A 221 -10.02 -19.25 12.15
N LEU A 222 -10.28 -19.00 10.86
CA LEU A 222 -9.20 -18.91 9.87
C LEU A 222 -8.30 -17.70 10.16
N PHE A 223 -8.91 -16.55 10.46
CA PHE A 223 -8.18 -15.33 10.80
C PHE A 223 -7.30 -15.54 12.03
N SER A 224 -7.78 -16.21 13.09
CA SER A 224 -6.96 -16.42 14.28
C SER A 224 -5.74 -17.30 13.99
N LEU A 225 -5.88 -18.35 13.17
CA LEU A 225 -4.76 -19.18 12.73
C LEU A 225 -3.71 -18.35 11.97
N VAL A 226 -4.17 -17.56 10.99
CA VAL A 226 -3.29 -16.68 10.19
C VAL A 226 -2.64 -15.61 11.07
N PHE A 227 -3.40 -15.00 11.97
CA PHE A 227 -2.91 -13.92 12.82
C PHE A 227 -1.84 -14.42 13.82
N ILE A 228 -2.03 -15.60 14.41
CA ILE A 228 -1.02 -16.24 15.26
C ILE A 228 0.25 -16.53 14.45
N GLN A 229 0.10 -17.05 13.23
CA GLN A 229 1.23 -17.28 12.32
C GLN A 229 1.99 -15.98 12.02
N THR A 230 1.28 -14.90 11.64
CA THR A 230 1.88 -13.59 11.37
C THR A 230 2.60 -13.00 12.59
N ILE A 231 2.02 -13.10 13.79
CA ILE A 231 2.69 -12.67 15.03
C ILE A 231 3.97 -13.48 15.26
N SER A 232 3.91 -14.80 15.07
CA SER A 232 5.08 -15.66 15.23
C SER A 232 6.21 -15.27 14.29
N TYR A 233 5.92 -14.86 13.05
CA TYR A 233 6.95 -14.38 12.13
C TYR A 233 7.49 -13.00 12.49
N ALA A 234 6.67 -12.13 13.08
CA ALA A 234 7.11 -10.79 13.47
C ALA A 234 8.08 -10.79 14.68
N THR A 235 8.13 -11.88 15.45
CA THR A 235 9.03 -12.04 16.61
C THR A 235 10.40 -12.60 16.28
N TYR A 236 10.60 -13.16 15.08
CA TYR A 236 11.88 -13.72 14.61
C TYR A 236 12.53 -12.79 13.57
#